data_AF-A0A844AS60-F1
#
_entry.id   AF-A0A844AS60-F1
#
_cell.length_a   1.000
_cell.length_b   1.000
_cell.length_c   1.000
_cell.angle_alpha   90.00
_cell.angle_beta   90.00
_cell.angle_gamma   90.00
#
_symmetry.space_group_name_H-M   'P 1'
#
loop_
_entity.id
_entity.type
_entity.pdbx_description
1 polymer ?
#
loop_
_entity_poly.entity_id
_entity_poly.type
_entity_poly.pdbx_seq_one_letter_code
_entity_poly.pdbx_strand_id
1 'polypeptide(L)' 'MTPLRRTCKEAAALLVAREDRELPLADRLALRMHLFACRACPVFARQLRIMRNAMSQWRHYSDEA' A
#
# COMPACT_ATOMS: atom_id res chain seq x y z
N MET A 1 -18.18 3.64 -12.82
CA MET A 1 -17.58 3.53 -11.47
C MET A 1 -16.81 4.81 -11.19
N THR A 2 -17.55 5.82 -10.77
CA THR A 2 -17.14 7.20 -10.44
C THR A 2 -17.30 7.38 -8.92
N PRO A 3 -16.74 8.40 -8.23
CA PRO A 3 -15.63 9.30 -8.58
C PRO A 3 -14.80 9.74 -7.34
N LEU A 4 -13.59 9.22 -7.12
CA LEU A 4 -12.58 9.87 -6.26
C LEU A 4 -11.21 9.75 -6.94
N ARG A 5 -11.18 10.20 -8.21
CA ARG A 5 -10.04 10.46 -9.12
C ARG A 5 -8.82 9.52 -9.12
N ARG A 6 -8.93 8.30 -8.59
CA ARG A 6 -7.90 7.25 -8.66
C ARG A 6 -8.53 5.90 -8.94
N THR A 7 -8.03 5.23 -9.96
CA THR A 7 -8.36 3.84 -10.30
C THR A 7 -7.73 2.86 -9.30
N CYS A 8 -8.23 1.62 -9.24
CA CYS A 8 -7.63 0.59 -8.40
C CYS A 8 -6.14 0.38 -8.71
N LYS A 9 -5.73 0.55 -9.97
CA LYS A 9 -4.33 0.48 -10.41
C LYS A 9 -3.48 1.59 -9.79
N GLU A 10 -3.97 2.83 -9.79
CA GLU A 10 -3.28 3.95 -9.16
C GLU A 10 -3.22 3.81 -7.63
N ALA A 11 -4.30 3.32 -7.00
CA ALA A 11 -4.30 3.03 -5.57
C ALA A 11 -3.26 1.95 -5.21
N ALA A 12 -3.14 0.90 -6.02
CA ALA A 12 -2.11 -0.13 -5.85
C ALA A 12 -0.69 0.44 -6.05
N ALA A 13 -0.49 1.27 -7.07
CA ALA A 13 0.79 1.94 -7.30
C ALA A 13 1.18 2.85 -6.13
N LEU A 14 0.23 3.59 -5.54
CA LEU A 14 0.47 4.39 -4.34
C LEU A 14 0.76 3.54 -3.11
N LEU A 15 0.07 2.41 -2.93
CA LEU A 15 0.36 1.48 -1.83
C LEU A 15 1.80 0.95 -1.88
N VAL A 16 2.28 0.60 -3.08
CA VAL A 16 3.67 0.18 -3.28
C VAL A 16 4.63 1.37 -3.13
N ALA A 17 4.28 2.54 -3.67
CA ALA A 17 5.12 3.72 -3.58
C ALA A 17 5.29 4.21 -2.14
N ARG A 18 4.26 4.12 -1.29
CA ARG A 18 4.32 4.45 0.15
C ARG A 18 5.40 3.67 0.89
N GLU A 19 5.70 2.50 0.35
CA GLU A 19 6.54 1.51 0.95
C GLU A 19 8.02 1.77 0.72
N ASP A 20 8.31 2.37 -0.43
CA ASP A 20 9.63 2.78 -0.87
C ASP A 20 9.93 4.25 -0.50
N ARG A 21 8.91 5.11 -0.54
CA ARG A 21 9.04 6.55 -0.32
C ARG A 21 7.86 7.15 0.44
N GLU A 22 8.10 8.28 1.10
CA GLU A 22 7.03 9.03 1.73
C GLU A 22 6.08 9.63 0.69
N LEU A 23 4.78 9.35 0.85
CA LEU A 23 3.75 9.94 -0.03
C LEU A 23 3.35 11.34 0.44
N PRO A 24 3.10 12.28 -0.51
CA PRO A 24 2.47 13.56 -0.23
C PRO A 24 1.15 13.39 0.52
N LEU A 25 0.81 14.33 1.40
CA LEU A 25 -0.39 14.27 2.24
C LEU A 25 -1.69 14.15 1.42
N ALA A 26 -1.74 14.82 0.25
CA ALA A 26 -2.88 14.76 -0.67
C ALA A 26 -3.11 13.35 -1.22
N ASP A 27 -2.06 12.66 -1.67
CA ASP A 27 -2.16 11.29 -2.20
C ASP A 27 -2.52 10.29 -1.10
N ARG A 28 -2.04 10.53 0.14
CA ARG A 28 -2.41 9.72 1.31
C ARG A 28 -3.90 9.82 1.63
N LEU A 29 -4.47 11.03 1.55
CA LEU A 29 -5.90 11.24 1.78
C LEU A 29 -6.75 10.61 0.65
N ALA A 30 -6.35 10.81 -0.61
CA ALA A 30 -7.03 10.22 -1.75
C ALA A 30 -7.02 8.68 -1.70
N LEU A 31 -5.88 8.08 -1.37
CA LEU A 31 -5.75 6.63 -1.19
C LEU A 31 -6.65 6.12 -0.06
N ARG A 32 -6.70 6.83 1.08
CA ARG A 32 -7.55 6.45 2.21
C ARG A 32 -9.03 6.48 1.84
N MET A 33 -9.47 7.52 1.13
CA MET A 33 -10.84 7.63 0.62
C MET A 33 -11.17 6.49 -0.37
N HIS A 34 -10.25 6.15 -1.28
CA HIS A 34 -10.43 5.03 -2.19
C HIS A 34 -10.55 3.68 -1.47
N LEU A 35 -9.75 3.45 -0.43
CA LEU A 35 -9.81 2.22 0.38
C LEU A 35 -11.14 2.06 1.14
N PHE A 36 -11.82 3.15 1.48
CA PHE A 36 -13.17 3.09 2.06
C PHE A 36 -14.25 2.81 1.02
N ALA A 37 -14.08 3.33 -0.20
CA ALA A 37 -15.05 3.14 -1.28
C ALA A 37 -14.91 1.79 -2.03
N CYS A 38 -13.71 1.21 -2.03
CA CYS A 38 -13.38 -0.01 -2.76
C CYS A 38 -13.20 -1.21 -1.83
N ARG A 39 -13.83 -2.35 -2.16
CA ARG A 39 -13.69 -3.60 -1.39
C ARG A 39 -12.40 -4.38 -1.70
N ALA A 40 -11.87 -4.26 -2.91
CA ALA A 40 -10.71 -5.04 -3.35
C ALA A 40 -9.37 -4.46 -2.86
N CYS A 41 -9.20 -3.14 -2.95
CA CYS A 41 -7.94 -2.49 -2.59
C CYS A 41 -7.48 -2.71 -1.13
N PRO A 42 -8.36 -2.79 -0.12
CA PRO A 42 -7.97 -3.17 1.25
C PRO A 42 -7.39 -4.59 1.36
N VAL A 43 -7.82 -5.52 0.50
CA VAL A 43 -7.27 -6.89 0.46
C VAL A 43 -5.83 -6.85 -0.06
N PHE A 44 -5.61 -6.15 -1.16
CA PHE A 44 -4.27 -5.94 -1.72
C PHE A 44 -3.32 -5.27 -0.72
N ALA A 45 -3.78 -4.23 -0.01
CA ALA A 45 -2.99 -3.57 1.02
C ALA A 45 -2.56 -4.51 2.16
N ARG A 46 -3.41 -5.48 2.54
CA ARG A 46 -3.07 -6.53 3.50
C ARG A 46 -2.02 -7.49 2.95
N GLN A 47 -2.17 -7.94 1.71
CA GLN A 47 -1.20 -8.83 1.06
C GLN A 47 0.17 -8.19 1.00
N LEU A 48 0.26 -6.91 0.59
CA LEU A 48 1.51 -6.16 0.55
C LEU A 48 2.19 -6.09 1.93
N ARG A 49 1.43 -5.86 2.99
CA ARG A 49 1.95 -5.84 4.37
C ARG A 49 2.49 -7.19 4.81
N ILE A 50 1.82 -8.29 4.46
CA ILE A 50 2.30 -9.65 4.75
C ILE A 50 3.65 -9.90 4.09
N MET A 51 3.77 -9.60 2.79
CA MET A 51 5.03 -9.78 2.06
C MET A 51 6.15 -8.96 2.70
N ARG A 52 5.87 -7.73 3.13
CA ARG A 52 6.88 -6.92 3.81
C ARG A 52 7.32 -7.42 5.15
N ASN A 53 6.38 -7.84 6.00
CA ASN A 53 6.72 -8.35 7.31
C ASN A 53 7.60 -9.60 7.21
N ALA A 54 7.33 -10.46 6.23
CA ALA A 54 8.17 -11.63 5.94
C ALA A 54 9.59 -11.20 5.50
N MET A 55 9.69 -10.24 4.57
CA MET A 55 11.00 -9.74 4.10
C MET A 55 11.78 -8.96 5.17
N SER A 56 11.12 -8.21 6.06
CA SER A 56 11.79 -7.52 7.15
C SER A 56 12.35 -8.51 8.16
N GLN A 57 11.60 -9.56 8.50
CA GLN A 57 12.07 -10.62 9.40
C GLN A 57 13.28 -11.35 8.81
N TRP A 58 13.29 -11.61 7.50
CA TRP A 58 14.43 -12.24 6.84
C TRP A 58 15.70 -11.37 6.85
N ARG A 59 15.57 -10.04 6.67
CA ARG A 59 16.71 -9.12 6.79
C ARG A 59 17.32 -9.11 8.18
N HIS A 60 16.51 -9.21 9.23
CA HIS A 60 17.02 -9.31 10.60
C HIS A 60 17.80 -10.61 10.81
N TYR A 61 17.30 -11.74 10.28
CA TYR A 61 18.00 -13.02 10.36
C TYR A 61 19.38 -13.00 9.70
N SER A 62 19.53 -12.33 8.54
CA SER A 62 20.84 -12.22 7.86
C SER A 62 21.84 -11.30 8.55
N ASP A 63 21.40 -10.43 9.46
CA ASP A 63 22.29 -9.54 10.23
C ASP A 63 22.82 -10.24 11.50
N GLU A 64 22.12 -11.28 11.97
CA GLU A 64 22.47 -12.08 13.15
C GLU A 64 23.33 -13.33 12.84
N ALA A 65 23.59 -13.64 11.57
CA ALA A 65 24.35 -14.81 11.09
C ALA A 65 25.71 -14.43 10.51
#